data_AF-A0A7J9HGX3-F1
#
_entry.id   AF-A0A7J9HGX3-F1
#
_cell.length_a   1.000
_cell.length_b   1.000
_cell.length_c   1.000
_cell.angle_alpha   90.00
_cell.angle_beta   90.00
_cell.angle_gamma   90.00
#
_symmetry.space_group_name_H-M   'P 1'
#
loop_
_entity.id
_entity.type
_entity.pdbx_description
1 polymer ?
#
loop_
_entity_poly.entity_id
_entity_poly.type
_entity_poly.pdbx_seq_one_letter_code
_entity_poly.pdbx_strand_id
1 'polypeptide(L)'
;MLPFTCILIICILGPVSSFGRAAFNLSLPHQHPHPESVVHDVQRRLNVSISRRQALSVIQKDQCLTGNPIDDCWRCDPNWYNNRQRLADCSIGFGQGTLGGKGGRIYTVVDSSDNDVANPKPGTLRHAVIQDEPLWIIFSTNMVIKLKHELIFNSFKTVDGRGVTVHVTGNGCITLQYVSHVIIHNIHVHHCKPSGNADIASSPTHVGWRGRSDGDGISIFSSQKIWIDHCALSYCTDGLIDAIMGSTGITISNNYFSHHNEVMLLGHDDRHLADSGMQVTIAFNHFGEALVQRMPRCRLGYIHVVNNDFTAWEMYAIGGSANPTINSQGNRYTAPVDPNAKE
;
A
#
# COMPACT_ATOMS: atom_id res chain seq x y z
N MET A 1 22.18 65.75 -54.69
CA MET A 1 23.04 64.64 -54.22
C MET A 1 22.16 63.60 -53.58
N LEU A 2 22.49 62.32 -53.79
CA LEU A 2 21.60 61.16 -53.83
C LEU A 2 20.73 60.91 -52.56
N PRO A 3 19.53 60.33 -52.72
CA PRO A 3 18.64 59.95 -51.64
C PRO A 3 19.00 58.56 -51.09
N PHE A 4 19.02 58.41 -49.76
CA PHE A 4 19.07 57.10 -49.12
C PHE A 4 17.67 56.49 -49.09
N THR A 5 17.50 55.44 -49.89
CA THR A 5 16.44 54.44 -49.76
C THR A 5 16.82 53.47 -48.65
N CYS A 6 15.88 53.11 -47.76
CA CYS A 6 15.82 51.76 -47.19
C CYS A 6 14.43 51.46 -46.59
N ILE A 7 13.64 50.78 -47.42
CA ILE A 7 12.84 49.57 -47.15
C ILE A 7 11.85 49.64 -45.96
N LEU A 8 10.59 49.88 -46.34
CA LEU A 8 9.39 49.62 -45.54
C LEU A 8 9.08 48.10 -45.58
N ILE A 9 9.32 47.37 -44.49
CA ILE A 9 8.85 45.98 -44.35
C ILE A 9 7.45 46.02 -43.73
N ILE A 10 6.45 45.79 -44.57
CA ILE A 10 5.07 45.53 -44.14
C ILE A 10 5.04 44.07 -43.65
N CYS A 11 5.10 43.87 -42.33
CA CYS A 11 4.79 42.57 -41.73
C CYS A 11 3.28 42.35 -41.76
N ILE A 12 2.84 41.47 -42.66
CA ILE A 12 1.46 40.99 -42.77
C ILE A 12 1.12 40.16 -41.53
N LEU A 13 0.12 40.60 -40.78
CA LEU A 13 -0.52 39.83 -39.71
C LEU A 13 -1.26 38.62 -40.31
N GLY A 14 -0.75 37.42 -40.05
CA GLY A 14 -1.48 36.17 -40.23
C GLY A 14 -1.59 35.45 -38.88
N PRO A 15 -2.78 35.00 -38.44
CA PRO A 15 -2.92 34.25 -37.21
C PRO A 15 -2.64 32.78 -37.51
N VAL A 16 -1.39 32.35 -37.37
CA VAL A 16 -1.08 30.92 -37.33
C VAL A 16 -0.14 30.67 -36.16
N SER A 17 -0.74 30.44 -35.00
CA SER A 17 -0.14 29.54 -34.01
C SER A 17 -1.24 28.66 -33.48
N SER A 18 -1.36 27.48 -34.11
CA SER A 18 -1.89 26.30 -33.46
C SER A 18 -1.10 26.10 -32.17
N PHE A 19 -1.67 26.52 -31.04
CA PHE A 19 -1.25 26.03 -29.73
C PHE A 19 -1.42 24.51 -29.77
N GLY A 20 -0.34 23.81 -30.11
CA GLY A 20 -0.20 22.41 -29.80
C GLY A 20 -0.42 22.30 -28.30
N ARG A 21 -1.52 21.66 -27.90
CA ARG A 21 -1.65 21.14 -26.54
C ARG A 21 -0.48 20.17 -26.39
N ALA A 22 0.61 20.63 -25.78
CA ALA A 22 1.55 19.73 -25.17
C ALA A 22 0.73 18.96 -24.14
N ALA A 23 0.36 17.72 -24.48
CA ALA A 23 -0.11 16.78 -23.49
C ALA A 23 1.07 16.61 -22.54
N PHE A 24 1.02 17.32 -21.40
CA PHE A 24 1.91 17.01 -20.30
C PHE A 24 1.72 15.52 -20.04
N ASN A 25 2.78 14.76 -20.27
CA ASN A 25 2.79 13.33 -20.03
C ASN A 25 2.72 13.16 -18.51
N LEU A 26 1.49 13.18 -17.98
CA LEU A 26 1.14 13.03 -16.56
C LEU A 26 1.35 11.59 -16.07
N SER A 27 2.10 10.78 -16.82
CA SER A 27 2.45 9.43 -16.41
C SER A 27 3.43 9.51 -15.24
N LEU A 28 3.04 8.94 -14.11
CA LEU A 28 3.98 8.69 -13.03
C LEU A 28 5.11 7.80 -13.59
N PRO A 29 6.39 8.03 -13.23
CA PRO A 29 7.53 7.33 -13.81
C PRO A 29 7.52 5.80 -13.60
N HIS A 30 6.60 5.30 -12.78
CA HIS A 30 6.51 3.91 -12.36
C HIS A 30 5.14 3.27 -12.62
N GLN A 31 4.26 3.98 -13.35
CA GLN A 31 3.02 3.40 -13.84
C GLN A 31 3.33 2.31 -14.86
N HIS A 32 2.73 1.13 -14.71
CA HIS A 32 2.82 0.09 -15.73
C HIS A 32 2.07 0.57 -16.99
N PRO A 33 2.70 0.58 -18.17
CA PRO A 33 2.10 1.15 -19.39
C PRO A 33 0.87 0.36 -19.88
N HIS A 34 0.75 -0.90 -19.46
CA HIS A 34 -0.34 -1.80 -19.83
C HIS A 34 -0.94 -2.44 -18.56
N PRO A 35 -1.78 -1.73 -17.79
CA PRO A 35 -2.32 -2.25 -16.53
C PRO A 35 -3.10 -3.56 -16.70
N GLU A 36 -3.77 -3.77 -17.83
CA GLU A 36 -4.49 -5.02 -18.11
C GLU A 36 -3.54 -6.23 -18.17
N SER A 37 -2.29 -6.05 -18.62
CA SER A 37 -1.32 -7.15 -18.64
C SER A 37 -0.94 -7.61 -17.22
N VAL A 38 -0.92 -6.71 -16.24
CA VAL A 38 -0.69 -7.04 -14.83
C VAL A 38 -1.89 -7.81 -14.28
N VAL A 39 -3.12 -7.38 -14.59
CA VAL A 39 -4.35 -8.11 -14.26
C VAL A 39 -4.33 -9.53 -14.83
N HIS A 40 -3.97 -9.68 -16.10
CA HIS A 40 -3.86 -10.99 -16.75
C HIS A 40 -2.77 -11.86 -16.11
N ASP A 41 -1.63 -11.29 -15.70
CA ASP A 41 -0.60 -12.04 -14.99
C ASP A 41 -1.09 -12.55 -13.64
N VAL A 42 -1.82 -11.73 -12.87
CA VAL A 42 -2.44 -12.14 -11.61
C VAL A 42 -3.40 -13.31 -11.83
N GLN A 43 -4.28 -13.21 -12.83
CA GLN A 43 -5.21 -14.30 -13.18
C GLN A 43 -4.48 -15.58 -13.61
N ARG A 44 -3.42 -15.45 -14.41
CA ARG A 44 -2.57 -16.58 -14.82
C ARG A 44 -1.95 -17.28 -13.62
N ARG A 45 -1.35 -16.54 -12.68
CA ARG A 45 -0.74 -17.11 -11.46
C ARG A 45 -1.77 -17.78 -10.56
N LEU A 46 -2.97 -17.20 -10.46
CA LEU A 46 -4.09 -17.78 -9.75
C LEU A 46 -4.50 -19.13 -10.33
N ASN A 47 -4.75 -19.18 -11.65
CA ASN A 47 -5.12 -20.40 -12.34
C ASN A 47 -4.08 -21.50 -12.17
N VAL A 48 -2.78 -21.15 -12.23
CA VAL A 48 -1.69 -22.09 -11.97
C VAL A 48 -1.75 -22.64 -10.54
N SER A 49 -1.98 -21.79 -9.54
CA SER A 49 -2.02 -22.20 -8.13
C SER A 49 -3.23 -23.07 -7.81
N ILE A 50 -4.40 -22.70 -8.34
CA ILE A 50 -5.63 -23.51 -8.24
C ILE A 50 -5.46 -24.85 -8.94
N SER A 51 -4.89 -24.87 -10.15
CA SER A 51 -4.66 -26.12 -10.90
C SER A 51 -3.71 -27.06 -10.14
N ARG A 52 -2.63 -26.52 -9.55
CA ARG A 52 -1.71 -27.30 -8.71
C ARG A 52 -2.43 -27.88 -7.49
N ARG A 53 -3.23 -27.08 -6.79
CA ARG A 53 -4.04 -27.56 -5.65
C ARG A 53 -5.03 -28.65 -6.06
N GLN A 54 -5.70 -28.51 -7.20
CA GLN A 54 -6.66 -29.50 -7.71
C GLN A 54 -6.01 -30.81 -8.16
N ALA A 55 -4.77 -30.75 -8.65
CA ALA A 55 -4.01 -31.94 -9.05
C ALA A 55 -3.51 -32.78 -7.85
N LEU A 56 -3.57 -32.27 -6.62
CA LEU A 56 -3.23 -33.03 -5.42
C LEU A 56 -4.31 -34.08 -5.09
N SER A 57 -3.86 -35.30 -4.78
CA SER A 57 -4.77 -36.38 -4.33
C SER A 57 -5.41 -36.05 -2.97
N VAL A 58 -6.57 -36.64 -2.67
CA VAL A 58 -7.29 -36.47 -1.39
C VAL A 58 -6.42 -36.81 -0.17
N ILE A 59 -5.41 -37.67 -0.33
CA ILE A 59 -4.46 -38.09 0.72
C ILE A 59 -3.34 -37.05 0.96
N GLN A 60 -3.10 -36.14 0.00
CA GLN A 60 -2.08 -35.08 0.08
C GLN A 60 -2.67 -33.68 0.40
N LYS A 61 -3.94 -33.61 0.86
CA LYS A 61 -4.62 -32.34 1.19
C LYS A 61 -3.94 -31.52 2.31
N ASP A 62 -3.04 -32.13 3.08
CA ASP A 62 -2.24 -31.46 4.12
C ASP A 62 -0.98 -30.75 3.57
N GLN A 63 -0.75 -30.77 2.25
CA GLN A 63 0.31 -29.97 1.65
C GLN A 63 -0.07 -28.49 1.59
N CYS A 64 0.92 -27.62 1.78
CA CYS A 64 0.79 -26.17 1.89
C CYS A 64 0.18 -25.43 0.66
N LEU A 65 -0.21 -26.13 -0.41
CA LEU A 65 -0.81 -25.52 -1.59
C LEU A 65 -2.25 -25.07 -1.33
N THR A 66 -2.39 -23.81 -0.92
CA THR A 66 -3.65 -23.12 -0.60
C THR A 66 -4.44 -22.74 -1.85
N GLY A 67 -3.79 -22.64 -3.02
CA GLY A 67 -4.36 -22.06 -4.23
C GLY A 67 -4.25 -20.54 -4.28
N ASN A 68 -3.63 -19.93 -3.26
CA ASN A 68 -3.22 -18.54 -3.26
C ASN A 68 -1.76 -18.45 -3.72
N PRO A 69 -1.47 -17.85 -4.88
CA PRO A 69 -0.11 -17.79 -5.44
C PRO A 69 0.91 -17.07 -4.55
N ILE A 70 0.48 -16.15 -3.69
CA ILE A 70 1.37 -15.44 -2.77
C ILE A 70 1.83 -16.40 -1.66
N ASP A 71 0.88 -17.01 -0.96
CA ASP A 71 1.19 -17.95 0.14
C ASP A 71 1.90 -19.20 -0.38
N ASP A 72 1.47 -19.75 -1.51
CA ASP A 72 2.06 -20.93 -2.13
C ASP A 72 3.55 -20.72 -2.52
N CYS A 73 3.98 -19.46 -2.69
CA CYS A 73 5.35 -19.11 -3.05
C CYS A 73 6.35 -19.18 -1.89
N TRP A 74 5.94 -18.83 -0.67
CA TRP A 74 6.83 -18.76 0.51
C TRP A 74 6.41 -19.67 1.66
N ARG A 75 5.11 -19.81 1.93
CA ARG A 75 4.60 -20.50 3.13
C ARG A 75 4.90 -21.99 3.09
N CYS A 76 5.14 -22.52 1.89
CA CYS A 76 5.41 -23.92 1.64
C CYS A 76 6.89 -24.29 1.76
N ASP A 77 7.73 -23.31 2.03
CA ASP A 77 9.09 -23.53 2.47
C ASP A 77 9.10 -23.83 3.98
N PRO A 78 9.33 -25.09 4.42
CA PRO A 78 9.39 -25.41 5.84
C PRO A 78 10.55 -24.69 6.56
N ASN A 79 11.52 -24.17 5.80
CA ASN A 79 12.67 -23.43 6.27
C ASN A 79 12.55 -21.91 6.05
N TRP A 80 11.33 -21.38 5.88
CA TRP A 80 11.09 -19.95 5.69
C TRP A 80 11.80 -19.08 6.74
N TYR A 81 11.97 -19.58 7.97
CA TYR A 81 12.63 -18.86 9.06
C TYR A 81 14.13 -18.62 8.80
N ASN A 82 14.80 -19.52 8.08
CA ASN A 82 16.19 -19.36 7.63
C ASN A 82 16.29 -18.57 6.32
N ASN A 83 15.18 -18.42 5.61
CA ASN A 83 15.11 -17.75 4.31
C ASN A 83 14.02 -16.65 4.30
N ARG A 84 13.96 -15.86 5.37
CA ARG A 84 12.87 -14.88 5.58
C ARG A 84 12.68 -13.95 4.38
N GLN A 85 13.79 -13.53 3.79
CA GLN A 85 13.81 -12.55 2.70
C GLN A 85 13.24 -13.08 1.38
N ARG A 86 13.08 -14.40 1.22
CA ARG A 86 12.39 -15.01 0.07
C ARG A 86 10.95 -14.51 -0.08
N LEU A 87 10.31 -14.10 1.01
CA LEU A 87 8.97 -13.50 0.97
C LEU A 87 8.88 -12.36 -0.07
N ALA A 88 9.91 -11.53 -0.18
CA ALA A 88 9.92 -10.39 -1.12
C ALA A 88 9.85 -10.78 -2.61
N ASP A 89 10.07 -12.06 -2.94
CA ASP A 89 9.92 -12.59 -4.30
C ASP A 89 8.49 -13.02 -4.63
N CYS A 90 7.58 -13.01 -3.64
CA CYS A 90 6.26 -13.60 -3.74
C CYS A 90 5.13 -12.59 -3.97
N SER A 91 5.42 -11.30 -4.00
CA SER A 91 4.41 -10.30 -4.34
C SER A 91 3.96 -10.42 -5.80
N ILE A 92 2.68 -10.18 -6.03
CA ILE A 92 2.05 -10.18 -7.36
C ILE A 92 1.32 -8.84 -7.57
N GLY A 93 0.74 -8.64 -8.76
CA GLY A 93 -0.02 -7.45 -9.06
C GLY A 93 0.86 -6.20 -9.21
N PHE A 94 0.30 -5.03 -8.97
CA PHE A 94 1.04 -3.78 -9.18
C PHE A 94 2.20 -3.56 -8.20
N GLY A 95 2.10 -4.13 -6.98
CA GLY A 95 3.18 -4.20 -6.00
C GLY A 95 4.24 -5.26 -6.29
N GLN A 96 4.15 -6.01 -7.40
CA GLN A 96 5.19 -6.96 -7.80
C GLN A 96 6.56 -6.25 -7.93
N GLY A 97 7.60 -6.93 -7.44
CA GLY A 97 8.98 -6.41 -7.42
C GLY A 97 9.26 -5.45 -6.27
N THR A 98 8.34 -5.32 -5.31
CA THR A 98 8.60 -4.66 -4.03
C THR A 98 9.67 -5.45 -3.26
N LEU A 99 10.87 -4.89 -3.15
CA LEU A 99 12.01 -5.55 -2.53
C LEU A 99 11.97 -5.52 -0.99
N GLY A 100 11.30 -4.52 -0.40
CA GLY A 100 11.42 -4.27 1.03
C GLY A 100 12.89 -4.08 1.43
N GLY A 101 13.29 -4.71 2.54
CA GLY A 101 14.67 -4.78 3.00
C GLY A 101 15.49 -5.94 2.45
N LYS A 102 15.08 -6.60 1.36
CA LYS A 102 15.80 -7.74 0.77
C LYS A 102 17.25 -7.36 0.42
N GLY A 103 18.20 -8.24 0.74
CA GLY A 103 19.65 -8.01 0.59
C GLY A 103 20.26 -7.20 1.74
N GLY A 104 19.41 -6.54 2.55
CA GLY A 104 19.81 -5.87 3.77
C GLY A 104 20.06 -6.84 4.92
N ARG A 105 20.68 -6.33 5.98
CA ARG A 105 20.85 -7.09 7.23
C ARG A 105 19.52 -7.26 7.95
N ILE A 106 19.42 -8.33 8.75
CA ILE A 106 18.30 -8.51 9.68
C ILE A 106 18.50 -7.57 10.88
N TYR A 107 17.50 -6.76 11.18
CA TYR A 107 17.44 -5.95 12.39
C TYR A 107 16.39 -6.56 13.33
N THR A 108 16.76 -6.83 14.59
CA THR A 108 15.83 -7.39 15.56
C THR A 108 15.37 -6.32 16.54
N VAL A 109 14.07 -6.05 16.56
CA VAL A 109 13.43 -5.20 17.58
C VAL A 109 13.38 -5.97 18.90
N VAL A 110 13.97 -5.37 19.92
CA VAL A 110 14.08 -5.90 21.30
C VAL A 110 13.46 -4.97 22.34
N ASP A 111 13.09 -3.76 21.93
CA ASP A 111 12.55 -2.72 22.80
C ASP A 111 11.27 -2.17 22.14
N SER A 112 10.13 -2.35 22.80
CA SER A 112 8.83 -1.89 22.29
C SER A 112 8.51 -0.44 22.64
N SER A 113 9.43 0.27 23.31
CA SER A 113 9.22 1.67 23.71
C SER A 113 9.32 2.63 22.53
N ASP A 114 8.60 3.75 22.65
CA ASP A 114 8.59 4.85 21.68
C ASP A 114 8.77 6.20 22.39
N ASN A 115 9.77 6.28 23.27
CA ASN A 115 9.86 7.37 24.26
C ASN A 115 10.37 8.69 23.67
N ASP A 116 11.34 8.63 22.77
CA ASP A 116 11.93 9.78 22.07
C ASP A 116 11.74 9.58 20.56
N VAL A 117 10.85 10.39 19.98
CA VAL A 117 10.49 10.28 18.56
C VAL A 117 11.43 11.05 17.64
N ALA A 118 12.25 11.96 18.20
CA ALA A 118 13.25 12.74 17.48
C ALA A 118 14.62 12.05 17.48
N ASN A 119 14.93 11.28 18.53
CA ASN A 119 16.18 10.51 18.65
C ASN A 119 15.88 9.07 19.08
N PRO A 120 15.32 8.23 18.19
CA PRO A 120 14.90 6.90 18.56
C PRO A 120 16.09 6.00 18.92
N LYS A 121 15.95 5.26 20.01
CA LYS A 121 16.98 4.38 20.55
C LYS A 121 17.17 3.12 19.69
N PRO A 122 18.42 2.68 19.42
CA PRO A 122 18.69 1.38 18.83
C PRO A 122 18.01 0.23 19.60
N GLY A 123 17.52 -0.77 18.86
CA GLY A 123 16.68 -1.85 19.38
C GLY A 123 15.18 -1.59 19.29
N THR A 124 14.75 -0.34 19.04
CA THR A 124 13.32 0.00 18.82
C THR A 124 12.93 -0.13 17.35
N LEU A 125 11.61 -0.24 17.09
CA LEU A 125 11.06 -0.20 15.73
C LEU A 125 11.28 1.16 15.06
N ARG A 126 11.06 2.28 15.78
CA ARG A 126 11.28 3.63 15.22
C ARG A 126 12.69 3.84 14.73
N HIS A 127 13.68 3.40 15.50
CA HIS A 127 15.07 3.47 15.04
C HIS A 127 15.28 2.64 13.76
N ALA A 128 14.72 1.43 13.69
CA ALA A 128 14.89 0.53 12.56
C ALA A 128 14.33 1.09 11.24
N VAL A 129 13.11 1.63 11.26
CA VAL A 129 12.40 2.02 10.03
C VAL A 129 12.98 3.27 9.36
N ILE A 130 13.70 4.13 10.10
CA ILE A 130 14.29 5.35 9.55
C ILE A 130 15.69 5.15 8.97
N GLN A 131 16.36 4.01 9.22
CA GLN A 131 17.74 3.81 8.76
C GLN A 131 17.88 3.95 7.24
N ASP A 132 19.03 4.41 6.76
CA ASP A 132 19.25 4.64 5.33
C ASP A 132 19.47 3.32 4.57
N GLU A 133 20.10 2.32 5.21
CA GLU A 133 20.33 1.04 4.58
C GLU A 133 19.04 0.20 4.48
N PRO A 134 18.97 -0.73 3.50
CA PRO A 134 17.90 -1.72 3.48
C PRO A 134 17.90 -2.57 4.75
N LEU A 135 16.74 -2.73 5.39
CA LEU A 135 16.61 -3.54 6.61
C LEU A 135 15.43 -4.49 6.56
N TRP A 136 15.71 -5.76 6.89
CA TRP A 136 14.69 -6.76 7.18
C TRP A 136 14.44 -6.79 8.69
N ILE A 137 13.38 -6.13 9.13
CA ILE A 137 13.07 -5.86 10.53
C ILE A 137 12.21 -7.01 11.07
N ILE A 138 12.72 -7.71 12.08
CA ILE A 138 12.02 -8.78 12.80
C ILE A 138 11.87 -8.41 14.27
N PHE A 139 11.17 -9.25 15.03
CA PHE A 139 10.86 -9.02 16.43
C PHE A 139 11.32 -10.19 17.27
N SER A 140 11.94 -9.90 18.41
CA SER A 140 12.47 -10.93 19.32
C SER A 140 11.40 -11.66 20.12
N THR A 141 10.30 -10.99 20.42
CA THR A 141 9.20 -11.51 21.24
C THR A 141 7.87 -10.92 20.80
N ASN A 142 6.76 -11.44 21.34
CA ASN A 142 5.47 -10.80 21.24
C ASN A 142 5.53 -9.40 21.87
N MET A 143 5.05 -8.37 21.18
CA MET A 143 5.09 -7.02 21.72
C MET A 143 3.96 -6.13 21.24
N VAL A 144 3.61 -5.18 22.11
CA VAL A 144 2.72 -4.06 21.79
C VAL A 144 3.56 -2.79 21.75
N ILE A 145 3.66 -2.20 20.56
CA ILE A 145 4.37 -0.96 20.29
C ILE A 145 3.32 0.16 20.26
N LYS A 146 3.26 0.90 21.36
CA LYS A 146 2.37 2.06 21.49
C LYS A 146 3.13 3.33 21.08
N LEU A 147 2.89 3.75 19.86
CA LEU A 147 3.51 4.92 19.25
C LEU A 147 3.03 6.21 19.91
N LYS A 148 3.96 7.16 20.09
CA LYS A 148 3.63 8.51 20.57
C LYS A 148 3.16 9.42 19.43
N HIS A 149 3.74 9.25 18.24
CA HIS A 149 3.43 9.99 17.03
C HIS A 149 3.65 9.10 15.79
N GLU A 150 3.33 9.62 14.60
CA GLU A 150 3.57 8.97 13.31
C GLU A 150 4.93 8.27 13.25
N LEU A 151 4.93 7.00 12.88
CA LEU A 151 6.09 6.17 12.60
C LEU A 151 6.47 6.37 11.13
N ILE A 152 7.38 7.31 10.88
CA ILE A 152 7.87 7.63 9.54
C ILE A 152 8.84 6.54 9.08
N PHE A 153 8.65 6.04 7.87
CA PHE A 153 9.54 5.07 7.24
C PHE A 153 10.52 5.75 6.28
N ASN A 154 11.69 5.14 6.13
CA ASN A 154 12.57 5.32 4.99
C ASN A 154 12.32 4.20 3.96
N SER A 155 12.87 4.32 2.74
CA SER A 155 12.75 3.31 1.68
C SER A 155 13.47 2.01 2.04
N PHE A 156 13.16 0.92 1.31
CA PHE A 156 13.80 -0.39 1.44
C PHE A 156 13.69 -1.00 2.84
N LYS A 157 12.46 -1.07 3.37
CA LYS A 157 12.18 -1.65 4.68
C LYS A 157 11.21 -2.80 4.56
N THR A 158 11.50 -3.89 5.27
CA THR A 158 10.50 -4.92 5.55
C THR A 158 10.23 -4.94 7.04
N VAL A 159 8.97 -4.81 7.45
CA VAL A 159 8.52 -5.20 8.78
C VAL A 159 7.93 -6.60 8.68
N ASP A 160 8.57 -7.58 9.30
CA ASP A 160 8.22 -8.99 9.26
C ASP A 160 7.87 -9.49 10.67
N GLY A 161 6.58 -9.53 10.98
CA GLY A 161 6.07 -10.02 12.25
C GLY A 161 5.98 -11.54 12.35
N ARG A 162 6.43 -12.33 11.36
CA ARG A 162 6.29 -13.80 11.42
C ARG A 162 7.05 -14.41 12.58
N GLY A 163 6.36 -15.30 13.29
CA GLY A 163 6.88 -16.08 14.43
C GLY A 163 6.53 -15.50 15.80
N VAL A 164 5.99 -14.28 15.85
CA VAL A 164 5.53 -13.61 17.07
C VAL A 164 4.26 -12.80 16.79
N THR A 165 3.60 -12.31 17.83
CA THR A 165 2.45 -11.40 17.71
C THR A 165 2.91 -9.97 17.98
N VAL A 166 2.78 -9.11 16.98
CA VAL A 166 3.19 -7.70 17.07
C VAL A 166 1.97 -6.80 16.85
N HIS A 167 1.72 -5.92 17.80
CA HIS A 167 0.69 -4.89 17.71
C HIS A 167 1.34 -3.52 17.58
N VAL A 168 0.94 -2.75 16.57
CA VAL A 168 1.27 -1.33 16.40
C VAL A 168 0.01 -0.53 16.68
N THR A 169 0.08 0.37 17.65
CA THR A 169 -1.06 1.15 18.12
C THR A 169 -0.61 2.52 18.62
N GLY A 170 -1.52 3.33 19.16
CA GLY A 170 -1.20 4.63 19.76
C GLY A 170 -1.53 5.76 18.81
N ASN A 171 -0.63 6.73 18.67
CA ASN A 171 -0.92 7.91 17.87
C ASN A 171 -0.08 7.98 16.59
N GLY A 172 -0.70 8.46 15.51
CA GLY A 172 -0.16 8.60 14.15
C GLY A 172 -0.05 7.29 13.38
N CYS A 173 0.42 6.23 14.03
CA CYS A 173 0.66 4.92 13.39
C CYS A 173 1.60 5.03 12.17
N ILE A 174 1.41 4.24 11.11
CA ILE A 174 2.43 4.04 10.08
C ILE A 174 2.28 5.08 8.96
N THR A 175 3.35 5.81 8.66
CA THR A 175 3.38 6.79 7.57
C THR A 175 4.48 6.45 6.57
N LEU A 176 4.08 6.11 5.34
CA LEU A 176 4.94 5.85 4.19
C LEU A 176 4.88 7.05 3.25
N GLN A 177 5.77 8.02 3.43
CA GLN A 177 5.74 9.27 2.69
C GLN A 177 7.02 9.48 1.87
N TYR A 178 6.88 9.70 0.57
CA TYR A 178 7.99 9.87 -0.38
C TYR A 178 9.00 8.71 -0.37
N VAL A 179 8.51 7.47 -0.14
CA VAL A 179 9.36 6.28 -0.06
C VAL A 179 9.04 5.26 -1.13
N SER A 180 9.97 4.33 -1.31
CA SER A 180 9.77 3.18 -2.18
C SER A 180 10.25 1.88 -1.55
N HIS A 181 9.72 0.77 -2.08
CA HIS A 181 10.13 -0.58 -1.69
C HIS A 181 9.92 -0.85 -0.18
N VAL A 182 8.67 -0.77 0.27
CA VAL A 182 8.31 -1.10 1.66
C VAL A 182 7.38 -2.31 1.70
N ILE A 183 7.71 -3.28 2.56
CA ILE A 183 6.87 -4.43 2.87
C ILE A 183 6.43 -4.33 4.33
N ILE A 184 5.13 -4.40 4.58
CA ILE A 184 4.56 -4.52 5.92
C ILE A 184 3.86 -5.87 5.97
N HIS A 185 4.37 -6.79 6.80
CA HIS A 185 3.94 -8.17 6.78
C HIS A 185 3.70 -8.76 8.18
N ASN A 186 2.55 -9.41 8.35
CA ASN A 186 2.21 -10.20 9.54
C ASN A 186 2.22 -9.41 10.87
N ILE A 187 1.60 -8.23 10.89
CA ILE A 187 1.43 -7.42 12.11
C ILE A 187 -0.03 -6.99 12.30
N HIS A 188 -0.39 -6.64 13.54
CA HIS A 188 -1.67 -6.04 13.88
C HIS A 188 -1.52 -4.52 13.97
N VAL A 189 -2.34 -3.75 13.26
CA VAL A 189 -2.37 -2.28 13.31
C VAL A 189 -3.75 -1.84 13.74
N HIS A 190 -3.86 -1.20 14.91
CA HIS A 190 -5.17 -0.84 15.45
C HIS A 190 -5.15 0.30 16.45
N HIS A 191 -6.32 0.89 16.73
CA HIS A 191 -6.47 1.94 17.73
C HIS A 191 -5.52 3.13 17.48
N CYS A 192 -5.31 3.44 16.21
CA CYS A 192 -4.53 4.59 15.76
C CYS A 192 -5.32 5.88 16.00
N LYS A 193 -4.63 6.89 16.51
CA LYS A 193 -5.22 8.18 16.91
C LYS A 193 -4.48 9.35 16.27
N PRO A 194 -5.14 10.49 16.03
CA PRO A 194 -4.49 11.71 15.59
C PRO A 194 -3.30 12.08 16.48
N SER A 195 -2.19 12.50 15.89
CA SER A 195 -1.06 13.13 16.59
C SER A 195 -0.27 14.05 15.70
N GLY A 196 0.55 14.90 16.30
CA GLY A 196 1.40 15.81 15.56
C GLY A 196 1.84 16.96 16.43
N ASN A 197 2.20 18.06 15.78
CA ASN A 197 2.80 19.22 16.39
C ASN A 197 4.03 18.84 17.23
N ALA A 198 4.90 18.04 16.59
CA ALA A 198 6.11 17.51 17.19
C ALA A 198 7.21 17.40 16.14
N ASP A 199 8.45 17.50 16.60
CA ASP A 199 9.63 17.17 15.82
C ASP A 199 9.83 15.65 15.80
N ILE A 200 9.83 15.06 14.60
CA ILE A 200 9.89 13.60 14.41
C ILE A 200 11.06 13.26 13.48
N ALA A 201 11.84 12.24 13.86
CA ALA A 201 12.89 11.70 13.00
C ALA A 201 12.29 11.02 11.77
N SER A 202 12.86 11.32 10.60
CA SER A 202 12.51 10.69 9.31
C SER A 202 13.69 9.98 8.64
N SER A 203 14.91 10.31 9.06
CA SER A 203 16.15 9.58 8.76
C SER A 203 17.11 9.67 9.96
N PRO A 204 18.25 8.97 9.98
CA PRO A 204 19.21 9.06 11.08
C PRO A 204 19.79 10.47 11.26
N THR A 205 19.72 11.31 10.23
CA THR A 205 20.30 12.66 10.21
C THR A 205 19.27 13.77 10.05
N HIS A 206 17.97 13.45 10.00
CA HIS A 206 16.92 14.42 9.76
C HIS A 206 15.73 14.26 10.71
N VAL A 207 15.48 15.33 11.45
CA VAL A 207 14.29 15.53 12.29
C VAL A 207 13.53 16.72 11.70
N GLY A 208 12.23 16.55 11.48
CA GLY A 208 11.38 17.60 10.92
C GLY A 208 10.10 17.79 11.72
N TRP A 209 9.59 19.01 11.70
CA TRP A 209 8.30 19.34 12.30
C TRP A 209 7.16 18.66 11.53
N ARG A 210 6.28 17.97 12.26
CA ARG A 210 5.11 17.28 11.72
C ARG A 210 3.84 17.93 12.22
N GLY A 211 2.94 18.25 11.30
CA GLY A 211 1.57 18.69 11.61
C GLY A 211 0.72 17.55 12.17
N ARG A 212 -0.56 17.82 12.38
CA ARG A 212 -1.50 16.82 12.89
C ARG A 212 -1.87 15.81 11.80
N SER A 213 -1.68 14.53 12.11
CA SER A 213 -2.19 13.37 11.36
C SER A 213 -3.64 13.07 11.72
N ASP A 214 -4.35 12.40 10.82
CA ASP A 214 -5.76 12.04 10.98
C ASP A 214 -5.97 10.79 11.85
N GLY A 215 -4.92 9.97 12.01
CA GLY A 215 -4.95 8.76 12.82
C GLY A 215 -5.35 7.51 12.05
N ASP A 216 -4.90 7.42 10.79
CA ASP A 216 -5.01 6.22 9.97
C ASP A 216 -4.18 5.06 10.53
N GLY A 217 -4.48 3.84 10.11
CA GLY A 217 -3.61 2.69 10.34
C GLY A 217 -2.29 2.80 9.57
N ILE A 218 -2.39 2.89 8.25
CA ILE A 218 -1.26 2.99 7.31
C ILE A 218 -1.56 4.08 6.27
N SER A 219 -0.86 5.22 6.35
CA SER A 219 -0.95 6.29 5.36
C SER A 219 0.19 6.16 4.33
N ILE A 220 -0.15 6.14 3.04
CA ILE A 220 0.76 6.02 1.90
C ILE A 220 0.65 7.29 1.06
N PHE A 221 1.70 8.09 1.07
CA PHE A 221 1.72 9.42 0.46
C PHE A 221 2.85 9.52 -0.55
N SER A 222 2.50 9.79 -1.81
CA SER A 222 3.47 9.93 -2.92
C SER A 222 4.57 8.87 -2.90
N SER A 223 4.15 7.61 -2.67
CA SER A 223 5.04 6.47 -2.46
C SER A 223 4.75 5.35 -3.44
N GLN A 224 5.70 4.43 -3.59
CA GLN A 224 5.59 3.40 -4.63
C GLN A 224 6.25 2.08 -4.27
N LYS A 225 5.87 1.00 -4.96
CA LYS A 225 6.39 -0.34 -4.65
C LYS A 225 6.17 -0.66 -3.17
N ILE A 226 4.89 -0.68 -2.80
CA ILE A 226 4.44 -0.94 -1.43
C ILE A 226 3.67 -2.26 -1.42
N TRP A 227 3.94 -3.09 -0.43
CA TRP A 227 3.23 -4.35 -0.23
C TRP A 227 2.78 -4.50 1.22
N ILE A 228 1.48 -4.55 1.45
CA ILE A 228 0.86 -4.75 2.76
C ILE A 228 0.22 -6.13 2.74
N ASP A 229 0.78 -7.05 3.54
CA ASP A 229 0.48 -8.48 3.44
C ASP A 229 0.24 -9.14 4.79
N HIS A 230 -0.77 -10.01 4.92
CA HIS A 230 -1.03 -10.76 6.17
C HIS A 230 -1.19 -9.88 7.43
N CYS A 231 -1.61 -8.63 7.27
CA CYS A 231 -1.83 -7.74 8.40
C CYS A 231 -3.28 -7.82 8.89
N ALA A 232 -3.49 -7.52 10.17
CA ALA A 232 -4.82 -7.35 10.74
C ALA A 232 -5.04 -5.87 11.12
N LEU A 233 -6.05 -5.23 10.54
CA LEU A 233 -6.32 -3.79 10.70
C LEU A 233 -7.72 -3.53 11.23
N SER A 234 -7.84 -2.68 12.26
CA SER A 234 -9.13 -2.36 12.91
C SER A 234 -9.09 -1.10 13.78
N TYR A 235 -10.25 -0.55 14.14
CA TYR A 235 -10.41 0.47 15.17
C TYR A 235 -9.48 1.70 15.07
N CYS A 236 -9.13 2.15 13.86
CA CYS A 236 -8.39 3.42 13.74
C CYS A 236 -9.36 4.60 13.85
N THR A 237 -8.83 5.82 13.95
CA THR A 237 -9.70 7.00 14.09
C THR A 237 -10.27 7.44 12.75
N ASP A 238 -9.45 7.41 11.69
CA ASP A 238 -9.86 7.81 10.34
C ASP A 238 -9.82 6.60 9.38
N GLY A 239 -8.86 6.48 8.44
CA GLY A 239 -8.72 5.33 7.54
C GLY A 239 -8.03 4.10 8.16
N LEU A 240 -8.21 2.88 7.62
CA LEU A 240 -7.26 1.79 7.90
C LEU A 240 -6.05 1.85 6.96
N ILE A 241 -6.28 2.04 5.66
CA ILE A 241 -5.24 2.22 4.65
C ILE A 241 -5.63 3.33 3.68
N ASP A 242 -4.81 4.38 3.64
CA ASP A 242 -5.02 5.51 2.74
C ASP A 242 -3.84 5.65 1.79
N ALA A 243 -4.09 5.58 0.48
CA ALA A 243 -3.06 5.79 -0.55
C ALA A 243 -3.42 6.98 -1.43
N ILE A 244 -2.58 8.02 -1.41
CA ILE A 244 -2.91 9.33 -2.00
C ILE A 244 -1.68 9.97 -2.66
N MET A 245 -1.90 11.09 -3.36
CA MET A 245 -0.86 12.00 -3.83
C MET A 245 0.13 11.37 -4.81
N GLY A 246 -0.41 10.64 -5.80
CA GLY A 246 0.37 9.96 -6.84
C GLY A 246 1.04 8.68 -6.36
N SER A 247 0.53 8.06 -5.28
CA SER A 247 1.03 6.75 -4.86
C SER A 247 0.66 5.67 -5.88
N THR A 248 1.56 4.74 -6.20
CA THR A 248 1.33 3.74 -7.25
C THR A 248 2.17 2.48 -7.09
N GLY A 249 1.85 1.40 -7.81
CA GLY A 249 2.59 0.14 -7.71
C GLY A 249 2.42 -0.51 -6.34
N ILE A 250 1.16 -0.65 -5.91
CA ILE A 250 0.80 -1.14 -4.57
C ILE A 250 0.08 -2.48 -4.67
N THR A 251 0.41 -3.41 -3.77
CA THR A 251 -0.39 -4.62 -3.53
C THR A 251 -0.82 -4.67 -2.07
N ILE A 252 -2.11 -4.91 -1.82
CA ILE A 252 -2.69 -5.12 -0.50
C ILE A 252 -3.28 -6.52 -0.50
N SER A 253 -2.65 -7.46 0.19
CA SER A 253 -3.02 -8.87 0.10
C SER A 253 -3.12 -9.61 1.42
N ASN A 254 -3.95 -10.65 1.47
CA ASN A 254 -4.04 -11.55 2.64
C ASN A 254 -4.34 -10.86 3.98
N ASN A 255 -4.84 -9.63 3.97
CA ASN A 255 -5.10 -8.89 5.19
C ASN A 255 -6.48 -9.22 5.75
N TYR A 256 -6.63 -9.05 7.05
CA TYR A 256 -7.91 -9.09 7.73
C TYR A 256 -8.31 -7.68 8.18
N PHE A 257 -9.45 -7.21 7.69
CA PHE A 257 -10.03 -5.92 8.07
C PHE A 257 -11.29 -6.17 8.90
N SER A 258 -11.47 -5.46 10.00
CA SER A 258 -12.69 -5.57 10.82
C SER A 258 -12.94 -4.31 11.65
N HIS A 259 -14.17 -4.15 12.14
CA HIS A 259 -14.58 -3.15 13.12
C HIS A 259 -14.12 -1.72 12.77
N HIS A 260 -14.56 -1.24 11.62
CA HIS A 260 -14.12 0.06 11.11
C HIS A 260 -15.07 0.65 10.08
N ASN A 261 -15.24 1.97 10.09
CA ASN A 261 -16.13 2.65 9.15
C ASN A 261 -15.45 2.87 7.79
N GLU A 262 -14.38 3.67 7.77
CA GLU A 262 -13.71 4.10 6.55
C GLU A 262 -12.49 3.22 6.28
N VAL A 263 -12.67 2.09 5.58
CA VAL A 263 -11.63 1.04 5.52
C VAL A 263 -10.43 1.46 4.67
N MET A 264 -10.63 1.78 3.40
CA MET A 264 -9.53 2.00 2.47
C MET A 264 -9.85 3.08 1.44
N LEU A 265 -9.07 4.17 1.46
CA LEU A 265 -9.18 5.26 0.49
C LEU A 265 -8.03 5.23 -0.52
N LEU A 266 -8.36 5.19 -1.81
CA LEU A 266 -7.40 5.23 -2.91
C LEU A 266 -7.64 6.48 -3.75
N GLY A 267 -6.84 7.52 -3.49
CA GLY A 267 -6.98 8.88 -4.03
C GLY A 267 -7.94 9.74 -3.21
N HIS A 268 -7.50 10.96 -2.81
CA HIS A 268 -8.21 11.80 -1.83
C HIS A 268 -9.06 12.92 -2.42
N ASP A 269 -8.67 13.46 -3.57
CA ASP A 269 -9.30 14.62 -4.22
C ASP A 269 -9.62 14.29 -5.68
N ASP A 270 -10.88 14.54 -6.08
CA ASP A 270 -11.39 14.32 -7.43
C ASP A 270 -10.61 15.12 -8.50
N ARG A 271 -9.88 16.17 -8.09
CA ARG A 271 -9.10 17.06 -8.97
C ARG A 271 -7.59 16.79 -8.94
N HIS A 272 -7.12 15.88 -8.09
CA HIS A 272 -5.70 15.59 -8.00
C HIS A 272 -5.23 14.64 -9.11
N LEU A 273 -4.99 15.19 -10.30
CA LEU A 273 -4.75 14.41 -11.53
C LEU A 273 -3.55 13.47 -11.47
N ALA A 274 -2.59 13.66 -10.56
CA ALA A 274 -1.49 12.70 -10.38
C ALA A 274 -1.98 11.31 -9.92
N ASP A 275 -3.14 11.23 -9.25
CA ASP A 275 -3.76 9.96 -8.86
C ASP A 275 -4.30 9.16 -10.07
N SER A 276 -4.39 9.76 -11.27
CA SER A 276 -4.66 8.98 -12.51
C SER A 276 -3.55 7.97 -12.85
N GLY A 277 -2.34 8.19 -12.32
CA GLY A 277 -1.22 7.26 -12.42
C GLY A 277 -1.26 6.13 -11.38
N MET A 278 -2.17 6.17 -10.41
CA MET A 278 -2.28 5.19 -9.34
C MET A 278 -2.66 3.82 -9.89
N GLN A 279 -1.95 2.78 -9.44
CA GLN A 279 -2.22 1.39 -9.79
C GLN A 279 -2.11 0.51 -8.54
N VAL A 280 -3.21 -0.16 -8.18
CA VAL A 280 -3.33 -0.93 -6.92
C VAL A 280 -3.96 -2.30 -7.18
N THR A 281 -3.37 -3.35 -6.61
CA THR A 281 -3.96 -4.69 -6.54
C THR A 281 -4.43 -4.97 -5.12
N ILE A 282 -5.71 -5.31 -4.96
CA ILE A 282 -6.31 -5.73 -3.69
C ILE A 282 -6.71 -7.19 -3.84
N ALA A 283 -5.99 -8.11 -3.19
CA ALA A 283 -6.14 -9.54 -3.44
C ALA A 283 -6.17 -10.42 -2.18
N PHE A 284 -7.07 -11.40 -2.12
CA PHE A 284 -7.11 -12.40 -1.04
C PHE A 284 -7.34 -11.83 0.37
N ASN A 285 -7.80 -10.58 0.48
CA ASN A 285 -8.13 -10.00 1.77
C ASN A 285 -9.46 -10.55 2.27
N HIS A 286 -9.59 -10.63 3.58
CA HIS A 286 -10.86 -10.84 4.23
C HIS A 286 -11.35 -9.53 4.84
N PHE A 287 -12.39 -8.97 4.22
CA PHE A 287 -13.17 -7.87 4.74
C PHE A 287 -14.26 -8.45 5.63
N GLY A 288 -13.94 -8.52 6.92
CA GLY A 288 -14.70 -9.25 7.93
C GLY A 288 -15.81 -8.43 8.57
N GLU A 289 -16.07 -8.72 9.84
CA GLU A 289 -17.21 -8.19 10.57
C GLU A 289 -17.10 -6.69 10.90
N ALA A 290 -18.27 -6.07 11.06
CA ALA A 290 -18.44 -4.69 11.49
C ALA A 290 -17.65 -3.68 10.64
N LEU A 291 -17.61 -3.90 9.33
CA LEU A 291 -17.12 -2.93 8.35
C LEU A 291 -18.29 -2.15 7.76
N VAL A 292 -18.15 -0.83 7.63
CA VAL A 292 -19.25 -0.01 7.09
C VAL A 292 -19.08 0.18 5.58
N GLN A 293 -17.91 0.67 5.12
CA GLN A 293 -17.71 1.09 3.73
C GLN A 293 -16.23 1.15 3.30
N ARG A 294 -16.02 1.52 2.03
CA ARG A 294 -14.70 1.82 1.42
C ARG A 294 -13.77 0.61 1.35
N MET A 295 -14.19 -0.49 0.73
CA MET A 295 -13.40 -1.71 0.58
C MET A 295 -13.09 -2.07 -0.88
N PRO A 296 -12.49 -1.19 -1.72
CA PRO A 296 -12.00 0.16 -1.45
C PRO A 296 -13.01 1.27 -1.85
N ARG A 297 -12.66 2.53 -1.52
CA ARG A 297 -13.20 3.72 -2.20
C ARG A 297 -12.13 4.37 -3.08
N CYS A 298 -12.36 4.42 -4.39
CA CYS A 298 -11.34 4.79 -5.38
C CYS A 298 -11.62 6.12 -6.08
N ARG A 299 -10.54 6.79 -6.52
CA ARG A 299 -10.58 7.91 -7.45
C ARG A 299 -9.51 7.79 -8.53
N LEU A 300 -9.87 8.15 -9.77
CA LEU A 300 -9.02 8.25 -10.95
C LEU A 300 -8.29 6.96 -11.40
N GLY A 301 -7.39 6.40 -10.60
CA GLY A 301 -6.44 5.35 -11.00
C GLY A 301 -7.05 4.00 -11.42
N TYR A 302 -6.17 3.01 -11.57
CA TYR A 302 -6.50 1.64 -11.97
C TYR A 302 -6.40 0.66 -10.80
N ILE A 303 -7.53 0.07 -10.40
CA ILE A 303 -7.62 -0.79 -9.23
C ILE A 303 -8.10 -2.18 -9.65
N HIS A 304 -7.32 -3.20 -9.33
CA HIS A 304 -7.69 -4.61 -9.50
C HIS A 304 -8.10 -5.20 -8.16
N VAL A 305 -9.39 -5.49 -7.99
CA VAL A 305 -9.95 -6.11 -6.77
C VAL A 305 -10.24 -7.57 -7.09
N VAL A 306 -9.46 -8.51 -6.55
CA VAL A 306 -9.49 -9.91 -6.99
C VAL A 306 -9.48 -10.92 -5.86
N ASN A 307 -10.39 -11.89 -5.90
CA ASN A 307 -10.48 -13.00 -4.93
C ASN A 307 -10.45 -12.58 -3.45
N ASN A 308 -11.08 -11.46 -3.11
CA ASN A 308 -11.32 -11.06 -1.71
C ASN A 308 -12.66 -11.63 -1.22
N ASP A 309 -12.78 -11.81 0.09
CA ASP A 309 -14.03 -12.21 0.75
C ASP A 309 -14.61 -11.05 1.56
N PHE A 310 -15.80 -10.60 1.16
CA PHE A 310 -16.54 -9.48 1.76
C PHE A 310 -17.74 -9.99 2.55
N THR A 311 -17.83 -9.59 3.82
CA THR A 311 -18.90 -10.03 4.72
C THR A 311 -19.65 -8.84 5.31
N ALA A 312 -20.97 -8.80 5.07
CA ALA A 312 -21.95 -7.99 5.79
C ALA A 312 -21.54 -6.52 6.06
N TRP A 313 -21.19 -5.80 4.98
CA TRP A 313 -20.95 -4.36 5.08
C TRP A 313 -22.21 -3.59 5.48
N GLU A 314 -22.08 -2.42 6.12
CA GLU A 314 -23.24 -1.64 6.55
C GLU A 314 -23.73 -0.61 5.51
N MET A 315 -22.90 -0.20 4.55
CA MET A 315 -23.27 0.80 3.55
C MET A 315 -22.98 0.38 2.11
N TYR A 316 -21.71 0.12 1.74
CA TYR A 316 -21.33 -0.47 0.45
C TYR A 316 -19.97 -1.17 0.55
N ALA A 317 -19.73 -2.16 -0.30
CA ALA A 317 -18.41 -2.81 -0.39
C ALA A 317 -17.40 -1.95 -1.16
N ILE A 318 -17.59 -1.82 -2.48
CA ILE A 318 -16.65 -1.14 -3.39
C ILE A 318 -17.32 0.12 -3.93
N GLY A 319 -16.61 1.25 -3.90
CA GLY A 319 -17.15 2.52 -4.42
C GLY A 319 -16.08 3.40 -5.06
N GLY A 320 -16.50 4.51 -5.66
CA GLY A 320 -15.56 5.49 -6.18
C GLY A 320 -16.20 6.75 -6.76
N SER A 321 -15.37 7.75 -7.01
CA SER A 321 -15.72 9.01 -7.66
C SER A 321 -14.59 9.45 -8.61
N ALA A 322 -14.85 10.41 -9.50
CA ALA A 322 -13.84 10.90 -10.46
C ALA A 322 -13.23 9.81 -11.37
N ASN A 323 -14.10 9.00 -11.98
CA ASN A 323 -13.76 8.06 -13.06
C ASN A 323 -12.59 7.08 -12.75
N PRO A 324 -12.62 6.33 -11.63
CA PRO A 324 -11.65 5.27 -11.39
C PRO A 324 -11.92 4.07 -12.31
N THR A 325 -10.88 3.33 -12.67
CA THR A 325 -11.05 2.01 -13.28
C THR A 325 -11.01 0.95 -12.18
N ILE A 326 -12.14 0.28 -11.93
CA ILE A 326 -12.23 -0.79 -10.94
C ILE A 326 -12.51 -2.11 -11.64
N ASN A 327 -11.57 -3.04 -11.55
CA ASN A 327 -11.69 -4.38 -12.11
C ASN A 327 -11.95 -5.38 -10.97
N SER A 328 -13.23 -5.71 -10.73
CA SER A 328 -13.66 -6.68 -9.73
C SER A 328 -13.74 -8.10 -10.33
N GLN A 329 -12.93 -9.03 -9.85
CA GLN A 329 -12.81 -10.39 -10.41
C GLN A 329 -12.74 -11.47 -9.34
N GLY A 330 -13.64 -12.46 -9.38
CA GLY A 330 -13.57 -13.63 -8.49
C GLY A 330 -13.74 -13.33 -6.99
N ASN A 331 -14.17 -12.13 -6.63
CA ASN A 331 -14.49 -11.77 -5.26
C ASN A 331 -15.77 -12.49 -4.79
N ARG A 332 -15.83 -12.80 -3.50
CA ARG A 332 -17.01 -13.34 -2.85
C ARG A 332 -17.69 -12.25 -2.01
N TYR A 333 -18.99 -12.09 -2.21
CA TYR A 333 -19.78 -11.09 -1.50
C TYR A 333 -20.91 -11.77 -0.73
N THR A 334 -20.85 -11.67 0.59
CA THR A 334 -21.95 -12.08 1.47
C THR A 334 -22.64 -10.81 1.97
N ALA A 335 -23.65 -10.36 1.24
CA ALA A 335 -24.35 -9.11 1.52
C ALA A 335 -25.05 -9.12 2.89
N PRO A 336 -25.19 -7.96 3.56
CA PRO A 336 -25.95 -7.82 4.81
C PRO A 336 -27.44 -8.12 4.63
N VAL A 337 -28.19 -8.25 5.72
CA VAL A 337 -29.66 -8.47 5.65
C VAL A 337 -30.40 -7.24 5.10
N ASP A 338 -29.93 -6.03 5.42
CA ASP A 338 -30.54 -4.76 5.02
C ASP A 338 -30.73 -4.68 3.49
N PRO A 339 -31.97 -4.48 3.00
CA PRO A 339 -32.23 -4.35 1.56
C PRO A 339 -31.57 -3.12 0.92
N ASN A 340 -31.22 -2.09 1.68
CA ASN A 340 -30.59 -0.87 1.16
C ASN A 340 -29.06 -0.99 1.00
N ALA A 341 -28.47 -2.05 1.52
CA ALA A 341 -27.02 -2.30 1.48
C ALA A 341 -26.68 -3.58 0.69
N LYS A 342 -27.54 -3.97 -0.27
CA LYS A 342 -27.29 -5.14 -1.13
C LYS A 342 -26.31 -4.87 -2.25
N GLU A 343 -26.20 -3.62 -2.68
CA GLU A 343 -25.30 -3.16 -3.76
C GLU A 343 -23.87 -2.92 -3.27
#